data_AF-A0A2E8SFR2-F1
#
_entry.id   AF-A0A2E8SFR2-F1
#
_cell.length_a   1.000
_cell.length_b   1.000
_cell.length_c   1.000
_cell.angle_alpha   90.00
_cell.angle_beta   90.00
_cell.angle_gamma   90.00
#
_symmetry.space_group_name_H-M   'P 1'
#
loop_
_entity.id
_entity.type
_entity.pdbx_description
1 polymer ?
#
loop_
_entity_poly.entity_id
_entity_poly.type
_entity_poly.pdbx_seq_one_letter_code
_entity_poly.pdbx_strand_id
1 'polypeptide(L)'
;MFPAIDLHKVLLQSQESVPSLSTCKESLHPNQNQFDFEQLETKRIFHRDTIKKTCIDYRLRFLDLDHFKGDIPVEAIECIKALEQAHNTELQNLKIVAPSKLFKLKNADDPLLFVPIGNQYYYLIHKWGNDLHPFRLLLMWPFKNIVTSILSILLLSLVLTSFMPLTLFSAEPNWSDFILIFLFMFKSIAAIVIYYAFAAGKNFSRAIWDSTYYN
;
A
#
# COMPACT_ATOMS: atom_id res chain seq x y z
N MET A 1 14.08 -7.57 18.30
CA MET A 1 13.69 -7.90 16.91
C MET A 1 12.23 -7.48 16.78
N PHE A 2 11.92 -6.44 16.00
CA PHE A 2 10.53 -6.01 15.83
C PHE A 2 9.77 -7.07 15.01
N PRO A 3 8.54 -7.45 15.38
CA PRO A 3 7.77 -8.45 14.64
C PRO A 3 7.47 -7.93 13.24
N ALA A 4 7.52 -8.82 12.25
CA ALA A 4 7.18 -8.49 10.87
C ALA A 4 5.68 -8.21 10.72
N ILE A 5 5.32 -7.36 9.76
CA ILE A 5 3.91 -6.96 9.53
C ILE A 5 3.27 -7.96 8.58
N ASP A 6 2.26 -8.65 9.10
CA ASP A 6 1.39 -9.51 8.30
C ASP A 6 0.26 -8.68 7.66
N LEU A 7 0.32 -8.52 6.33
CA LEU A 7 -0.67 -7.72 5.59
C LEU A 7 -2.10 -8.24 5.75
N HIS A 8 -2.28 -9.55 5.91
CA HIS A 8 -3.60 -10.14 6.11
C HIS A 8 -4.19 -9.69 7.46
N LYS A 9 -3.39 -9.68 8.52
CA LYS A 9 -3.82 -9.15 9.83
C LYS A 9 -4.13 -7.66 9.76
N VAL A 10 -3.36 -6.89 8.99
CA VAL A 10 -3.62 -5.45 8.79
C VAL A 10 -4.95 -5.24 8.07
N LEU A 11 -5.24 -6.04 7.03
CA LEU A 11 -6.52 -5.98 6.33
C LEU A 11 -7.69 -6.34 7.25
N LEU A 12 -7.54 -7.39 8.07
CA LEU A 12 -8.55 -7.78 9.06
C LEU A 12 -8.82 -6.69 10.10
N GLN A 13 -7.79 -5.99 10.56
CA GLN A 13 -7.93 -4.90 11.54
C GLN A 13 -8.53 -3.61 10.94
N SER A 14 -8.39 -3.41 9.64
CA SER A 14 -8.86 -2.22 8.93
C SER A 14 -10.25 -2.38 8.30
N GLN A 15 -10.88 -3.53 8.52
CA GLN A 15 -12.22 -3.83 8.06
C GLN A 15 -13.26 -3.24 9.03
N GLU A 16 -14.00 -2.23 8.59
CA GLU A 16 -15.24 -1.84 9.24
C GLU A 16 -16.32 -2.90 8.99
N SER A 17 -17.29 -3.00 9.92
CA SER A 17 -18.36 -4.01 9.95
C SER A 17 -18.87 -4.35 8.56
N VAL A 18 -18.71 -5.63 8.17
CA VAL A 18 -19.17 -6.18 6.89
C VAL A 18 -20.64 -5.79 6.70
N PRO A 19 -21.01 -5.01 5.66
CA PRO A 19 -22.41 -4.79 5.38
C PRO A 19 -23.05 -6.14 5.07
N SER A 20 -24.27 -6.34 5.55
CA SER A 20 -25.03 -7.59 5.37
C SER A 20 -24.95 -8.07 3.91
N LEU A 21 -24.66 -9.36 3.71
CA LEU A 21 -24.53 -10.05 2.42
C LEU A 21 -25.70 -9.80 1.44
N SER A 22 -26.84 -9.31 1.94
CA SER A 22 -27.97 -8.83 1.14
C SER A 22 -27.63 -7.72 0.15
N THR A 23 -26.67 -6.83 0.45
CA THR A 23 -26.29 -5.72 -0.44
C THR A 23 -25.50 -6.17 -1.67
N CYS A 24 -24.89 -7.37 -1.65
CA CYS A 24 -24.13 -7.90 -2.79
C CYS A 24 -25.00 -8.48 -3.92
N LYS A 25 -26.31 -8.68 -3.70
CA LYS A 25 -27.21 -9.27 -4.70
C LYS A 25 -27.67 -8.31 -5.79
N GLU A 26 -27.53 -7.00 -5.59
CA GLU A 26 -28.02 -5.97 -6.53
C GLU A 26 -26.88 -5.37 -7.37
N SER A 27 -26.43 -6.10 -8.39
CA SER A 27 -25.98 -5.62 -9.72
C SER A 27 -25.09 -6.67 -10.40
N LEU A 28 -25.74 -7.56 -11.14
CA LEU A 28 -25.08 -8.49 -12.06
C LEU A 28 -24.51 -7.69 -13.25
N HIS A 29 -23.25 -7.29 -13.14
CA HIS A 29 -22.44 -6.90 -14.29
C HIS A 29 -21.91 -8.16 -14.99
N PRO A 30 -21.81 -8.17 -16.33
CA PRO A 30 -21.55 -9.37 -17.16
C PRO A 30 -20.13 -9.96 -17.04
N ASN A 31 -19.34 -9.58 -16.03
CA ASN A 31 -17.94 -9.97 -15.85
C ASN A 31 -17.64 -10.44 -14.41
N GLN A 32 -18.66 -10.94 -13.71
CA GLN A 32 -18.55 -11.41 -12.33
C GLN A 32 -18.50 -12.94 -12.29
N ASN A 33 -17.51 -13.47 -11.57
CA ASN A 33 -17.41 -14.90 -11.28
C ASN A 33 -18.61 -15.31 -10.41
N GLN A 34 -19.23 -16.44 -10.74
CA GLN A 34 -20.40 -16.93 -10.04
C GLN A 34 -19.97 -17.71 -8.79
N PHE A 35 -20.00 -17.04 -7.63
CA PHE A 35 -19.65 -17.66 -6.36
C PHE A 35 -20.88 -18.10 -5.57
N ASP A 36 -20.72 -19.23 -4.89
CA ASP A 36 -21.61 -19.61 -3.79
C ASP A 36 -21.17 -18.88 -2.52
N PHE A 37 -21.90 -17.84 -2.15
CA PHE A 37 -21.59 -16.99 -1.00
C PHE A 37 -21.68 -17.72 0.34
N GLU A 38 -22.39 -18.85 0.44
CA GLU A 38 -22.47 -19.64 1.68
C GLU A 38 -21.17 -20.40 1.97
N GLN A 39 -20.38 -20.68 0.95
CA GLN A 39 -19.10 -21.40 1.07
C GLN A 39 -17.91 -20.46 1.26
N LEU A 40 -18.10 -19.14 1.11
CA LEU A 40 -17.02 -18.17 1.25
C LEU A 40 -16.76 -17.79 2.71
N GLU A 41 -15.49 -17.81 3.11
CA GLU A 41 -15.08 -17.32 4.42
C GLU A 41 -15.18 -15.79 4.50
N THR A 42 -16.05 -15.27 5.37
CA THR A 42 -16.25 -13.82 5.54
C THR A 42 -14.98 -13.06 5.90
N LYS A 43 -14.04 -13.70 6.61
CA LYS A 43 -12.75 -13.12 7.02
C LYS A 43 -11.80 -12.85 5.86
N ARG A 44 -12.05 -13.43 4.68
CA ARG A 44 -11.22 -13.26 3.48
C ARG A 44 -11.83 -12.31 2.47
N ILE A 45 -12.99 -11.73 2.77
CA ILE A 45 -13.70 -10.78 1.91
C ILE A 45 -13.30 -9.36 2.30
N PHE A 46 -12.77 -8.61 1.33
CA PHE A 46 -12.31 -7.24 1.53
C PHE A 46 -12.94 -6.29 0.52
N HIS A 47 -13.32 -5.10 0.98
CA HIS A 47 -13.77 -4.03 0.09
C HIS A 47 -12.58 -3.38 -0.61
N ARG A 48 -12.79 -2.89 -1.84
CA ARG A 48 -11.76 -2.17 -2.61
C ARG A 48 -11.15 -1.00 -1.85
N ASP A 49 -11.92 -0.29 -1.04
CA ASP A 49 -11.41 0.84 -0.26
C ASP A 49 -10.43 0.42 0.84
N THR A 50 -10.68 -0.72 1.50
CA THR A 50 -9.75 -1.29 2.48
C THR A 50 -8.44 -1.69 1.80
N ILE A 51 -8.53 -2.36 0.64
CA ILE A 51 -7.36 -2.72 -0.18
C ILE A 51 -6.60 -1.47 -0.61
N LYS A 52 -7.31 -0.44 -1.10
CA LYS A 52 -6.74 0.84 -1.52
C LYS A 52 -6.00 1.54 -0.39
N LYS A 53 -6.59 1.60 0.81
CA LYS A 53 -5.95 2.21 1.99
C LYS A 53 -4.63 1.51 2.31
N THR A 54 -4.64 0.18 2.38
CA THR A 54 -3.44 -0.63 2.59
C THR A 54 -2.40 -0.41 1.48
N CYS A 55 -2.83 -0.34 0.22
CA CYS A 55 -1.94 -0.05 -0.91
C CYS A 55 -1.28 1.33 -0.79
N ILE A 56 -2.02 2.36 -0.39
CA ILE A 56 -1.48 3.70 -0.20
C ILE A 56 -0.50 3.74 0.97
N ASP A 57 -0.85 3.08 2.08
CA ASP A 57 -0.08 3.10 3.32
C ASP A 57 1.28 2.42 3.19
N TYR A 58 1.33 1.27 2.51
CA TYR A 58 2.54 0.48 2.33
C TYR A 58 3.22 0.69 0.96
N ARG A 59 2.68 1.58 0.12
CA ARG A 59 3.12 1.84 -1.26
C ARG A 59 3.11 0.56 -2.12
N LEU A 60 1.99 -0.13 -2.10
CA LEU A 60 1.69 -1.31 -2.93
C LEU A 60 0.83 -0.90 -4.12
N ARG A 61 0.77 -1.77 -5.13
CA ARG A 61 -0.14 -1.63 -6.27
C ARG A 61 -1.12 -2.79 -6.30
N PHE A 62 -2.34 -2.51 -6.71
CA PHE A 62 -3.40 -3.47 -6.93
C PHE A 62 -3.71 -3.53 -8.43
N LEU A 63 -3.17 -4.55 -9.10
CA LEU A 63 -3.22 -4.70 -10.55
C LEU A 63 -3.68 -6.10 -10.93
N ASP A 64 -4.06 -6.27 -12.20
CA ASP A 64 -4.43 -7.60 -12.71
C ASP A 64 -3.22 -8.52 -12.77
N LEU A 65 -3.44 -9.81 -12.54
CA LEU A 65 -2.40 -10.83 -12.46
C LEU A 65 -1.52 -10.88 -13.72
N ASP A 66 -2.07 -10.56 -14.88
CA ASP A 66 -1.36 -10.51 -16.17
C ASP A 66 -0.16 -9.56 -16.18
N HIS A 67 -0.19 -8.53 -15.34
CA HIS A 67 0.90 -7.56 -15.21
C HIS A 67 2.02 -8.06 -14.27
N PHE A 68 1.76 -9.11 -13.49
CA PHE A 68 2.69 -9.65 -12.52
C PHE A 68 3.81 -10.42 -13.22
N LYS A 69 5.07 -10.01 -12.97
CA LYS A 69 6.26 -10.65 -13.57
C LYS A 69 6.97 -11.61 -12.61
N GLY A 70 6.40 -11.86 -11.43
CA GLY A 70 6.91 -12.83 -10.47
C GLY A 70 6.36 -14.23 -10.75
N ASP A 71 7.05 -15.24 -10.25
CA ASP A 71 6.58 -16.61 -10.33
C ASP A 71 5.44 -16.81 -9.29
N ILE A 72 4.34 -17.40 -9.73
CA ILE A 72 3.23 -17.78 -8.84
C ILE A 72 3.56 -19.16 -8.26
N PRO A 73 3.58 -19.32 -6.92
CA PRO A 73 3.93 -20.58 -6.30
C PRO A 73 2.86 -21.63 -6.55
N VAL A 74 3.24 -22.90 -6.51
CA VAL A 74 2.35 -24.02 -6.83
C VAL A 74 1.16 -24.05 -5.87
N GLU A 75 1.38 -23.69 -4.61
CA GLU A 75 0.36 -23.59 -3.57
C GLU A 75 -0.75 -22.60 -3.94
N ALA A 76 -0.40 -21.47 -4.55
CA ALA A 76 -1.40 -20.49 -5.00
C ALA A 76 -2.21 -21.03 -6.19
N ILE A 77 -1.58 -21.77 -7.10
CA ILE A 77 -2.25 -22.41 -8.25
C ILE A 77 -3.19 -23.52 -7.75
N GLU A 78 -2.78 -24.30 -6.76
CA GLU A 78 -3.63 -25.31 -6.12
C GLU A 78 -4.83 -24.66 -5.41
N CYS A 79 -4.64 -23.54 -4.72
CA CYS A 79 -5.74 -22.80 -4.10
C CYS A 79 -6.74 -22.27 -5.15
N ILE A 80 -6.28 -21.76 -6.29
CA ILE A 80 -7.14 -21.34 -7.41
C ILE A 80 -7.99 -22.53 -7.88
N LYS A 81 -7.36 -23.66 -8.18
CA LYS A 81 -8.06 -24.87 -8.67
C LYS A 81 -9.06 -25.43 -7.66
N ALA A 82 -8.71 -25.44 -6.37
CA ALA A 82 -9.61 -25.88 -5.32
C ALA A 82 -10.86 -25.00 -5.25
N LEU A 83 -10.70 -23.70 -5.44
CA LEU A 83 -11.78 -22.72 -5.41
C LEU A 83 -12.65 -22.80 -6.68
N GLU A 84 -12.05 -23.03 -7.84
CA GLU A 84 -12.76 -23.32 -9.10
C GLU A 84 -13.62 -24.58 -8.99
N GLN A 85 -13.10 -25.65 -8.37
CA GLN A 85 -13.83 -26.90 -8.15
C GLN A 85 -14.98 -26.73 -7.14
N ALA A 86 -14.75 -26.01 -6.04
CA ALA A 86 -15.77 -25.78 -5.01
C ALA A 86 -16.98 -24.99 -5.55
N HIS A 87 -16.72 -23.97 -6.38
CA HIS A 87 -17.75 -23.09 -6.92
C HIS A 87 -18.18 -23.44 -8.36
N ASN A 88 -17.62 -24.52 -8.94
CA ASN A 88 -17.86 -24.97 -10.31
C ASN A 88 -17.84 -23.82 -11.34
N THR A 89 -16.84 -22.95 -11.22
CA THR A 89 -16.69 -21.71 -12.00
C THR A 89 -15.23 -21.52 -12.38
N GLU A 90 -14.98 -20.98 -13.56
CA GLU A 90 -13.63 -20.57 -13.99
C GLU A 90 -13.31 -19.17 -13.47
N LEU A 91 -12.22 -19.01 -12.71
CA LEU A 91 -11.92 -17.73 -12.07
C LEU A 91 -11.28 -16.75 -13.05
N GLN A 92 -12.02 -15.70 -13.39
CA GLN A 92 -11.54 -14.64 -14.26
C GLN A 92 -11.17 -13.37 -13.47
N ASN A 93 -10.34 -12.51 -14.09
CA ASN A 93 -9.96 -11.19 -13.57
C ASN A 93 -9.26 -11.23 -12.21
N LEU A 94 -8.36 -12.19 -12.02
CA LEU A 94 -7.50 -12.29 -10.84
C LEU A 94 -6.67 -11.01 -10.67
N LYS A 95 -6.60 -10.52 -9.42
CA LYS A 95 -5.86 -9.32 -9.06
C LYS A 95 -4.80 -9.64 -8.03
N ILE A 96 -3.70 -8.92 -8.08
CA ILE A 96 -2.59 -9.07 -7.16
C ILE A 96 -2.27 -7.73 -6.50
N VAL A 97 -2.12 -7.76 -5.17
CA VAL A 97 -1.49 -6.65 -4.43
C VAL A 97 -0.03 -6.98 -4.28
N ALA A 98 0.84 -6.15 -4.83
CA ALA A 98 2.29 -6.33 -4.73
C ALA A 98 3.03 -4.99 -4.74
N PRO A 99 4.26 -4.90 -4.18
CA PRO A 99 5.09 -3.72 -4.34
C PRO A 99 5.40 -3.42 -5.80
N SER A 100 5.59 -2.13 -6.13
CA SER A 100 5.94 -1.69 -7.49
C SER A 100 7.24 -2.31 -8.04
N LYS A 101 8.08 -2.90 -7.19
CA LYS A 101 9.30 -3.61 -7.59
C LYS A 101 9.00 -4.99 -8.20
N LEU A 102 7.95 -5.69 -7.74
CA LEU A 102 7.59 -7.04 -8.21
C LEU A 102 7.04 -7.07 -9.64
N PHE A 103 6.50 -5.94 -10.11
CA PHE A 103 6.12 -5.76 -11.52
C PHE A 103 7.34 -5.56 -12.44
N LYS A 104 8.56 -5.44 -11.88
CA LYS A 104 9.80 -5.14 -12.62
C LYS A 104 10.89 -6.20 -12.42
N LEU A 105 11.03 -6.77 -11.21
CA LEU A 105 12.08 -7.71 -10.84
C LEU A 105 11.53 -8.85 -9.98
N LYS A 106 12.13 -10.04 -10.11
CA LYS A 106 11.89 -11.25 -9.30
C LYS A 106 12.40 -11.12 -7.85
N ASN A 107 12.07 -10.04 -7.15
CA ASN A 107 12.50 -9.83 -5.77
C ASN A 107 11.32 -9.96 -4.81
N ALA A 108 11.38 -11.00 -3.97
CA ALA A 108 10.34 -11.38 -3.02
C ALA A 108 9.98 -10.25 -2.03
N ASP A 109 8.70 -9.88 -2.01
CA ASP A 109 8.01 -9.10 -0.97
C ASP A 109 6.49 -9.34 -1.14
N ASP A 110 5.84 -9.98 -0.16
CA ASP A 110 4.40 -10.36 -0.06
C ASP A 110 3.41 -9.93 -1.16
N PRO A 111 3.23 -10.75 -2.22
CA PRO A 111 2.01 -10.72 -3.03
C PRO A 111 0.79 -11.30 -2.30
N LEU A 112 -0.34 -10.60 -2.45
CA LEU A 112 -1.67 -11.11 -2.09
C LEU A 112 -2.49 -11.31 -3.36
N LEU A 113 -3.05 -12.50 -3.54
CA LEU A 113 -3.93 -12.80 -4.67
C LEU A 113 -5.39 -12.69 -4.29
N PHE A 114 -6.11 -11.92 -5.09
CA PHE A 114 -7.51 -11.62 -4.94
C PHE A 114 -8.31 -12.04 -6.17
N VAL A 115 -9.56 -12.41 -5.94
CA VAL A 115 -10.56 -12.61 -7.00
C VAL A 115 -11.76 -11.69 -6.77
N PRO A 116 -12.28 -11.00 -7.81
CA PRO A 116 -13.46 -10.18 -7.67
C PRO A 116 -14.70 -11.04 -7.45
N ILE A 117 -15.47 -10.74 -6.40
CA ILE A 117 -16.73 -11.44 -6.07
C ILE A 117 -17.98 -10.60 -6.36
N GLY A 118 -17.80 -9.39 -6.90
CA GLY A 118 -18.87 -8.44 -7.21
C GLY A 118 -18.94 -7.26 -6.24
N ASN A 119 -19.69 -6.21 -6.62
CA ASN A 119 -19.90 -4.99 -5.81
C ASN A 119 -18.62 -4.37 -5.20
N GLN A 120 -17.51 -4.33 -5.94
CA GLN A 120 -16.19 -3.85 -5.46
C GLN A 120 -15.59 -4.65 -4.29
N TYR A 121 -16.10 -5.85 -4.01
CA TYR A 121 -15.51 -6.80 -3.08
C TYR A 121 -14.57 -7.77 -3.77
N TYR A 122 -13.55 -8.15 -3.02
CA TYR A 122 -12.51 -9.05 -3.43
C TYR A 122 -12.29 -10.12 -2.38
N TYR A 123 -12.19 -11.37 -2.80
CA TYR A 123 -11.88 -12.49 -1.94
C TYR A 123 -10.39 -12.81 -1.99
N LEU A 124 -9.75 -12.93 -0.84
CA LEU A 124 -8.34 -13.30 -0.71
C LEU A 124 -8.17 -14.82 -0.87
N ILE A 125 -7.58 -15.22 -2.00
CA ILE A 125 -7.29 -16.63 -2.31
C ILE A 125 -6.09 -17.08 -1.47
N HIS A 126 -4.96 -16.40 -1.65
CA HIS A 126 -3.70 -16.82 -1.04
C HIS A 126 -2.76 -15.63 -0.80
N LYS A 127 -1.93 -15.76 0.24
CA LYS A 127 -0.79 -14.90 0.55
C LYS A 127 0.46 -15.76 0.49
N TRP A 128 1.48 -15.31 -0.23
CA TRP A 128 2.80 -15.95 -0.21
C TRP A 128 3.90 -14.88 -0.19
N GLY A 129 5.08 -15.24 0.28
CA GLY A 129 6.19 -14.31 0.43
C GLY A 129 6.68 -14.18 1.87
N ASN A 130 7.59 -13.22 2.09
CA ASN A 130 8.13 -12.88 3.40
C ASN A 130 7.52 -11.57 3.91
N ASP A 131 7.19 -11.54 5.20
CA ASP A 131 6.43 -10.46 5.82
C ASP A 131 7.05 -9.06 5.61
N LEU A 132 6.18 -8.05 5.51
CA LEU A 132 6.63 -6.67 5.36
C LEU A 132 7.42 -6.17 6.57
N HIS A 133 8.53 -5.45 6.32
CA HIS A 133 9.32 -4.84 7.37
C HIS A 133 8.48 -3.82 8.19
N PRO A 134 8.51 -3.82 9.54
CA PRO A 134 7.65 -2.98 10.37
C PRO A 134 7.82 -1.48 10.13
N PHE A 135 9.06 -1.02 9.94
CA PHE A 135 9.36 0.39 9.62
C PHE A 135 8.94 0.82 8.21
N ARG A 136 8.46 -0.09 7.34
CA ARG A 136 8.03 0.25 5.98
C ARG A 136 6.92 1.30 5.99
N LEU A 137 5.99 1.20 6.94
CA LEU A 137 4.89 2.16 7.07
C LEU A 137 5.41 3.59 7.33
N LEU A 138 6.37 3.74 8.24
CA LEU A 138 6.96 5.04 8.58
C LEU A 138 7.80 5.60 7.42
N LEU A 139 8.62 4.75 6.80
CA LEU A 139 9.47 5.14 5.67
C LEU A 139 8.66 5.54 4.42
N MET A 140 7.50 4.89 4.20
CA MET A 140 6.64 5.20 3.05
C MET A 140 5.67 6.35 3.31
N TRP A 141 5.47 6.75 4.57
CA TRP A 141 4.55 7.83 4.97
C TRP A 141 4.72 9.16 4.23
N PRO A 142 5.94 9.73 4.03
CA PRO A 142 6.10 10.96 3.26
C PRO A 142 5.52 10.86 1.85
N PHE A 143 5.58 9.68 1.23
CA PHE A 143 5.20 9.47 -0.17
C PHE A 143 3.71 9.23 -0.39
N LYS A 144 2.85 9.33 0.64
CA LYS A 144 1.40 9.13 0.50
C LYS A 144 0.75 10.22 -0.35
N ASN A 145 1.06 11.48 -0.05
CA ASN A 145 0.59 12.66 -0.78
C ASN A 145 1.55 13.86 -0.57
N ILE A 146 1.29 14.97 -1.26
CA ILE A 146 2.10 16.19 -1.15
C ILE A 146 2.09 16.77 0.27
N VAL A 147 0.95 16.68 0.98
CA VAL A 147 0.80 17.22 2.34
C VAL A 147 1.65 16.43 3.34
N THR A 148 1.63 15.09 3.28
CA THR A 148 2.47 14.23 4.13
C THR A 148 3.95 14.45 3.83
N SER A 149 4.32 14.68 2.57
CA SER A 149 5.70 15.04 2.22
C SER A 149 6.13 16.36 2.86
N ILE A 150 5.30 17.41 2.76
CA ILE A 150 5.60 18.71 3.38
C ILE A 150 5.72 18.57 4.90
N LEU A 151 4.79 17.85 5.54
CA LEU A 151 4.83 17.60 6.98
C LEU A 151 6.07 16.81 7.40
N SER A 152 6.47 15.81 6.62
CA SER A 152 7.71 15.07 6.88
C SER A 152 8.95 15.95 6.77
N ILE A 153 9.01 16.83 5.77
CA ILE A 153 10.12 17.79 5.63
C ILE A 153 10.13 18.72 6.84
N LEU A 154 8.98 19.28 7.23
CA LEU A 154 8.86 20.17 8.37
C LEU A 154 9.33 19.50 9.67
N LEU A 155 8.88 18.27 9.94
CA LEU A 155 9.28 17.51 11.13
C LEU A 155 10.78 17.19 11.10
N LEU A 156 11.30 16.74 9.95
CA LEU A 156 12.74 16.47 9.79
C LEU A 156 13.57 17.72 10.00
N SER A 157 13.16 18.87 9.46
CA SER A 157 13.82 20.15 9.65
C SER A 157 13.83 20.57 11.12
N LEU A 158 12.73 20.37 11.84
CA LEU A 158 12.64 20.66 13.27
C LEU A 158 13.60 19.79 14.08
N VAL A 159 13.61 18.47 13.80
CA VAL A 159 14.51 17.52 14.46
C VAL A 159 15.97 17.89 14.21
N LEU A 160 16.35 18.14 12.96
CA LEU A 160 17.74 18.51 12.62
C LEU A 160 18.14 19.85 13.23
N THR A 161 17.23 20.82 13.29
CA THR A 161 17.48 22.10 13.96
C THR A 161 17.67 21.92 15.47
N SER A 162 16.90 21.02 16.10
CA SER A 162 17.06 20.72 17.53
C SER A 162 18.40 20.05 17.88
N PHE A 163 19.01 19.33 16.94
CA PHE A 163 20.35 18.77 17.11
C PHE A 163 21.47 19.78 16.83
N MET A 164 21.14 20.96 16.27
CA MET A 164 22.13 21.97 15.93
C MET A 164 22.49 22.81 17.15
N PRO A 165 23.79 22.96 17.49
CA PRO A 165 24.19 23.85 18.56
C PRO A 165 24.02 25.31 18.11
N LEU A 166 22.99 25.98 18.67
CA LEU A 166 22.64 27.38 18.34
C LEU A 166 23.77 28.37 18.67
N THR A 167 24.66 28.00 19.60
CA THR A 167 25.85 28.78 19.98
C THR A 167 26.85 28.98 18.84
N LEU A 168 26.75 28.21 17.74
CA LEU A 168 27.54 28.43 16.54
C LEU A 168 27.15 29.70 15.77
N PHE A 169 25.94 30.21 15.97
CA PHE A 169 25.40 31.35 15.21
C PHE A 169 25.22 32.61 16.07
N SER A 170 24.94 32.43 17.36
CA SER A 170 24.75 33.53 18.30
C SER A 170 25.38 33.21 19.66
N ALA A 171 26.06 34.18 20.28
CA ALA A 171 26.70 34.00 21.59
C ALA A 171 25.68 33.78 22.73
N GLU A 172 24.52 34.44 22.64
CA GLU A 172 23.37 34.26 23.54
C GLU A 172 22.12 33.89 22.70
N PRO A 173 21.89 32.60 22.42
CA PRO A 173 20.83 32.19 21.52
C PRO A 173 19.44 32.40 22.12
N ASN A 174 18.57 33.03 21.34
CA ASN A 174 17.16 33.25 21.69
C ASN A 174 16.21 32.42 20.83
N TRP A 175 14.93 32.42 21.20
CA TRP A 175 13.88 31.69 20.46
C TRP A 175 13.75 32.14 18.99
N SER A 176 14.00 33.43 18.71
CA SER A 176 14.04 33.97 17.36
C SER A 176 15.12 33.31 16.49
N ASP A 177 16.28 33.03 17.07
CA ASP A 177 17.43 32.46 16.35
C ASP A 177 17.15 31.01 15.99
N PHE A 178 16.49 30.27 16.89
CA PHE A 178 16.01 28.92 16.62
C PHE A 178 15.03 28.90 15.44
N ILE A 179 14.03 29.80 15.44
CA ILE A 179 13.06 29.91 14.33
C ILE A 179 13.76 30.24 13.02
N LEU A 180 14.71 31.19 13.03
CA LEU A 180 15.45 31.58 11.84
C LEU A 180 16.22 30.39 11.24
N ILE A 181 16.99 29.69 12.08
CA ILE A 181 17.76 28.51 11.66
C ILE A 181 16.83 27.42 11.16
N PHE A 182 15.70 27.18 11.85
CA PHE A 182 14.68 26.24 11.42
C PHE A 182 14.15 26.54 10.01
N LEU A 183 13.84 27.81 9.70
CA LEU A 183 13.37 28.21 8.37
C LEU A 183 14.44 27.98 7.29
N PHE A 184 15.71 28.25 7.59
CA PHE A 184 16.84 27.96 6.69
C PHE A 184 17.00 26.45 6.45
N MET A 185 16.91 25.64 7.50
CA MET A 185 16.95 24.18 7.42
C MET A 185 15.79 23.63 6.59
N PHE A 186 14.57 24.13 6.83
CA PHE A 186 13.38 23.75 6.07
C PHE A 186 13.53 24.06 4.59
N LYS A 187 13.90 25.29 4.24
CA LYS A 187 14.13 25.69 2.84
C LYS A 187 15.17 24.81 2.16
N SER A 188 16.28 24.51 2.84
CA SER A 188 17.39 23.73 2.27
C SER A 188 16.99 22.29 2.00
N ILE A 189 16.34 21.63 2.96
CA ILE A 189 15.85 20.26 2.78
C ILE A 189 14.75 20.21 1.73
N ALA A 190 13.82 21.16 1.74
CA ALA A 190 12.78 21.26 0.73
C ALA A 190 13.37 21.38 -0.69
N ALA A 191 14.40 22.21 -0.88
CA ALA A 191 15.08 22.35 -2.17
C ALA A 191 15.69 21.03 -2.65
N ILE A 192 16.38 20.30 -1.76
CA ILE A 192 16.96 18.98 -2.06
C ILE A 192 15.86 17.98 -2.44
N VAL A 193 14.80 17.90 -1.63
CA VAL A 193 13.69 16.97 -1.87
C VAL A 193 12.98 17.28 -3.18
N ILE A 194 12.70 18.55 -3.47
CA ILE A 194 12.08 18.98 -4.74
C ILE A 194 12.98 18.59 -5.91
N TYR A 195 14.28 18.87 -5.84
CA TYR A 195 15.23 18.49 -6.88
C TYR A 195 15.18 16.99 -7.19
N TYR A 196 15.30 16.14 -6.16
CA TYR A 196 15.24 14.69 -6.35
C TYR A 196 13.86 14.17 -6.73
N ALA A 197 12.77 14.81 -6.25
CA ALA A 197 11.41 14.43 -6.62
C ALA A 197 11.16 14.66 -8.11
N PHE A 198 11.54 15.84 -8.63
CA PHE A 198 11.47 16.14 -10.06
C PHE A 198 12.39 15.24 -10.88
N ALA A 199 13.64 15.06 -10.46
CA ALA A 199 14.59 14.19 -11.15
C ALA A 199 14.13 12.73 -11.20
N ALA A 200 13.42 12.25 -10.17
CA ALA A 200 12.94 10.88 -10.12
C ALA A 200 11.63 10.66 -10.90
N GLY A 201 10.87 11.71 -11.24
CA GLY A 201 9.57 11.59 -11.92
C GLY A 201 8.52 10.75 -11.17
N LYS A 202 8.74 10.48 -9.88
CA LYS A 202 7.93 9.53 -9.11
C LYS A 202 6.65 10.16 -8.60
N ASN A 203 5.53 9.49 -8.88
CA ASN A 203 4.23 9.87 -8.35
C ASN A 203 4.00 9.35 -6.90
N PHE A 204 3.08 10.03 -6.21
CA PHE A 204 2.61 9.70 -4.86
C PHE A 204 1.81 8.39 -4.84
N SER A 205 1.82 7.68 -3.71
CA SER A 205 1.11 6.39 -3.57
C SER A 205 -0.36 6.48 -3.95
N ARG A 206 -1.03 7.61 -3.65
CA ARG A 206 -2.44 7.86 -4.02
C ARG A 206 -2.71 7.87 -5.52
N ALA A 207 -1.73 8.21 -6.35
CA ALA A 207 -1.88 8.29 -7.80
C ALA A 207 -1.45 7.01 -8.54
N ILE A 208 -0.75 6.10 -7.86
CA ILE A 208 -0.11 4.94 -8.52
C ILE A 208 -0.69 3.59 -8.14
N TRP A 209 -1.57 3.55 -7.13
CA TRP A 209 -2.04 2.30 -6.53
C TRP A 209 -2.82 1.41 -7.50
N ASP A 210 -3.59 1.98 -8.44
CA ASP A 210 -4.37 1.28 -9.46
C ASP A 210 -3.91 1.55 -10.91
N SER A 211 -2.76 2.21 -11.08
CA SER A 211 -2.22 2.55 -12.40
C SER A 211 -1.43 1.38 -12.98
N THR A 212 -1.86 0.92 -14.16
CA THR A 212 -1.12 -0.02 -15.02
C THR A 212 0.16 0.60 -15.59
N TYR A 213 0.19 1.93 -15.73
CA TYR A 213 1.33 2.66 -16.26
C TYR A 213 2.48 2.80 -15.25
N TYR A 214 3.68 2.90 -15.80
CA TYR A 214 4.92 3.13 -15.09
C TYR A 214 5.02 4.60 -14.64
N ASN A 215 5.61 4.82 -13.46
CA ASN A 215 6.14 6.11 -13.01
C ASN A 215 7.60 5.94 -12.63
#